data_AF-A0A1H5SS09-F1
#
_entry.id   AF-A0A1H5SS09-F1
#
_cell.length_a   1.000
_cell.length_b   1.000
_cell.length_c   1.000
_cell.angle_alpha   90.00
_cell.angle_beta   90.00
_cell.angle_gamma   90.00
#
_symmetry.space_group_name_H-M   'P 1'
#
loop_
_entity.id
_entity.type
_entity.pdbx_description
1 polymer ?
#
loop_
_entity_poly.entity_id
_entity_poly.type
_entity_poly.pdbx_seq_one_letter_code
_entity_poly.pdbx_strand_id
1 'polypeptide(L)'
;MNAITKIEHWAESHHPNWIDIIRIALGLTILYKGILFISNTAALLQLMERADLQFVHLGIAHYVAFAHLVGGILIALGLVTRIAILFQLPILLVAVFLVNVKQGFFTVSNNLEFELSLIVLILLIVFLIYGSGKWSIDHWMKMHPNE
;
A
#
# COMPACT_ATOMS: atom_id res chain seq x y z
N MET A 1 -12.06 -14.49 -25.71
CA MET A 1 -11.85 -13.83 -24.41
C MET A 1 -10.66 -14.50 -23.72
N ASN A 2 -9.67 -13.74 -23.27
CA ASN A 2 -8.51 -14.29 -22.58
C ASN A 2 -8.83 -14.55 -21.11
N ALA A 3 -8.07 -15.43 -20.45
CA ALA A 3 -8.28 -15.75 -19.03
C ALA A 3 -8.24 -14.51 -18.12
N ILE A 4 -7.36 -13.55 -18.43
CA ILE A 4 -7.21 -12.29 -17.70
C ILE A 4 -8.50 -11.45 -17.78
N THR A 5 -9.06 -11.30 -18.98
CA THR A 5 -10.30 -10.54 -19.19
C THR A 5 -11.49 -11.18 -18.49
N LYS A 6 -11.51 -12.51 -18.36
CA LYS A 6 -12.56 -13.23 -17.65
C LYS A 6 -12.49 -13.02 -16.13
N ILE A 7 -11.27 -12.98 -15.56
CA ILE A 7 -11.06 -12.71 -14.13
C ILE A 7 -11.47 -11.28 -13.78
N GLU A 8 -11.10 -10.30 -14.61
CA GLU A 8 -11.55 -8.91 -14.44
C GLU A 8 -13.07 -8.78 -14.46
N HIS A 9 -13.73 -9.38 -15.45
CA HIS A 9 -15.19 -9.28 -15.55
C HIS A 9 -15.90 -9.94 -14.38
N TRP A 10 -15.40 -11.08 -13.90
CA TRP A 10 -15.95 -11.75 -12.73
C TRP A 10 -15.75 -10.91 -11.46
N ALA A 11 -14.56 -10.35 -11.26
CA ALA A 11 -14.25 -9.50 -10.12
C ALA A 11 -15.13 -8.23 -10.10
N GLU A 12 -15.31 -7.56 -11.25
CA GLU A 12 -16.15 -6.37 -11.35
C GLU A 12 -17.65 -6.68 -11.14
N SER A 13 -18.13 -7.84 -11.61
CA SER A 13 -19.54 -8.25 -11.46
C SER A 13 -19.91 -8.67 -10.04
N HIS A 14 -18.96 -9.21 -9.28
CA HIS A 14 -19.16 -9.61 -7.89
C HIS A 14 -18.63 -8.57 -6.88
N HIS A 15 -18.20 -7.38 -7.34
CA HIS A 15 -17.70 -6.32 -6.46
C HIS A 15 -18.85 -5.64 -5.69
N PRO A 16 -19.00 -5.89 -4.38
CA PRO A 16 -19.99 -5.20 -3.57
C PRO A 16 -19.54 -3.74 -3.36
N ASN A 17 -20.47 -2.80 -3.34
CA ASN A 17 -20.12 -1.38 -3.16
C ASN A 17 -19.43 -1.09 -1.80
N TRP A 18 -19.67 -1.91 -0.77
CA TRP A 18 -19.02 -1.74 0.53
C TRP A 18 -17.52 -2.03 0.51
N ILE A 19 -17.03 -2.83 -0.46
CA ILE A 19 -15.60 -3.10 -0.61
C ILE A 19 -14.84 -1.83 -1.05
N ASP A 20 -15.49 -0.91 -1.77
CA ASP A 20 -14.86 0.37 -2.15
C ASP A 20 -14.52 1.23 -0.91
N ILE A 21 -15.34 1.16 0.15
CA ILE A 21 -15.07 1.84 1.43
C ILE A 21 -13.80 1.26 2.08
N ILE A 22 -13.62 -0.05 2.02
CA ILE A 22 -12.42 -0.72 2.53
C ILE A 22 -11.19 -0.31 1.72
N ARG A 23 -11.32 -0.19 0.39
CA ARG A 23 -10.25 0.31 -0.48
C ARG A 23 -9.81 1.72 -0.06
N ILE A 24 -10.77 2.61 0.18
CA ILE A 24 -10.52 3.98 0.63
C ILE A 24 -9.80 3.97 1.98
N ALA A 25 -10.31 3.23 2.96
CA ALA A 25 -9.71 3.10 4.28
C ALA A 25 -8.28 2.52 4.22
N LEU A 26 -8.05 1.52 3.36
CA LEU A 26 -6.72 0.96 3.10
C LEU A 26 -5.75 2.03 2.56
N GLY A 27 -6.16 2.75 1.51
CA GLY A 27 -5.35 3.81 0.92
C GLY A 27 -5.01 4.92 1.91
N LEU A 28 -5.98 5.34 2.73
CA LEU A 28 -5.78 6.32 3.81
C LEU A 28 -4.85 5.80 4.91
N THR A 29 -4.94 4.52 5.27
CA THR A 29 -4.05 3.89 6.26
C THR A 29 -2.60 3.89 5.77
N ILE A 30 -2.38 3.54 4.51
CA ILE A 30 -1.05 3.55 3.87
C ILE A 30 -0.52 4.99 3.79
N LEU A 31 -1.35 5.94 3.37
CA LEU A 31 -0.99 7.36 3.32
C LEU A 31 -0.57 7.88 4.70
N TYR A 32 -1.36 7.57 5.74
CA TYR A 32 -1.04 7.95 7.12
C TYR A 32 0.30 7.36 7.58
N LYS A 33 0.57 6.09 7.26
CA LYS A 33 1.88 5.46 7.53
C LYS A 33 3.02 6.16 6.79
N GLY A 34 2.81 6.61 5.55
CA GLY A 34 3.78 7.43 4.81
C GLY A 34 4.10 8.76 5.48
N ILE A 35 3.08 9.47 5.98
CA ILE A 35 3.25 10.72 6.72
C ILE A 35 4.03 10.48 8.02
N LEU A 36 3.66 9.45 8.79
CA LEU A 36 4.38 9.07 10.01
C LEU A 36 5.84 8.69 9.71
N PHE A 37 6.09 7.97 8.62
CA PHE A 37 7.43 7.58 8.21
C PHE A 37 8.32 8.80 7.97
N ILE A 38 7.83 9.80 7.20
CA ILE A 38 8.58 11.03 6.93
C ILE A 38 8.89 11.81 8.20
N SER A 39 7.89 11.97 9.08
CA SER A 39 8.06 12.67 10.37
C SER A 39 9.13 12.03 11.25
N ASN A 40 9.24 10.70 11.22
CA ASN A 40 10.24 9.96 12.01
C ASN A 40 11.59 9.79 11.29
N THR A 41 11.65 9.94 9.96
CA THR A 41 12.89 9.81 9.18
C THR A 41 13.89 10.93 9.52
N ALA A 42 13.41 12.10 9.94
CA ALA A 42 14.27 13.19 10.42
C ALA A 42 15.11 12.78 11.65
N ALA A 43 14.58 11.92 12.52
CA ALA A 43 15.31 11.36 13.66
C ALA A 43 16.30 10.25 13.24
N LEU A 44 15.96 9.48 12.20
CA LEU A 44 16.85 8.45 11.63
C LEU A 44 18.09 9.07 10.98
N LEU A 45 17.96 10.18 10.27
CA LEU A 45 19.09 10.88 9.64
C LEU A 45 20.13 11.38 10.66
N GLN A 46 19.70 11.77 11.87
CA GLN A 46 20.60 12.23 12.94
C GLN A 46 21.39 11.09 13.61
N LEU A 47 20.90 9.86 13.57
CA LEU A 47 21.59 8.69 14.16
C LEU A 47 22.59 8.02 13.20
N MET A 48 22.52 8.34 11.90
CA MET A 48 23.22 7.60 10.82
C MET A 48 24.46 8.30 10.25
N GLU A 49 24.97 9.32 10.94
CA GLU A 49 26.20 10.06 10.58
C GLU A 49 27.49 9.21 10.57
N ARG A 50 27.40 7.90 10.88
CA ARG A 50 28.56 7.00 11.07
C ARG A 50 28.69 5.82 10.07
N ALA A 51 27.87 5.71 9.03
CA ALA A 51 27.88 4.53 8.13
C ALA A 51 28.23 4.86 6.66
N ASP A 52 29.07 4.03 6.04
CA ASP A 52 29.63 4.15 4.67
C ASP A 52 28.59 3.86 3.54
N LEU A 53 27.30 3.75 3.87
CA LEU A 53 26.21 3.38 2.95
C LEU A 53 25.05 4.39 2.91
N GLN A 54 25.30 5.65 3.29
CA GLN A 54 24.27 6.71 3.40
C GLN A 54 23.40 6.88 2.15
N PHE A 55 23.97 6.79 0.94
CA PHE A 55 23.21 6.97 -0.31
C PHE A 55 22.14 5.90 -0.54
N VAL A 56 22.43 4.64 -0.22
CA VAL A 56 21.48 3.53 -0.40
C VAL A 56 20.33 3.66 0.59
N HIS A 57 20.62 3.97 1.85
CA HIS A 57 19.61 4.18 2.88
C HIS A 57 18.70 5.37 2.56
N LEU A 58 19.27 6.49 2.09
CA LEU A 58 18.52 7.65 1.67
C LEU A 58 17.59 7.33 0.49
N GLY A 59 18.08 6.57 -0.49
CA GLY A 59 17.29 6.13 -1.64
C GLY A 59 16.10 5.25 -1.24
N ILE A 60 16.32 4.30 -0.33
CA ILE A 60 15.24 3.44 0.20
C ILE A 60 14.22 4.29 0.98
N ALA A 61 14.66 5.22 1.82
CA ALA A 61 13.76 6.08 2.58
C ALA A 61 12.88 6.94 1.66
N HIS A 62 13.45 7.56 0.63
CA HIS A 62 12.68 8.33 -0.36
C HIS A 62 11.71 7.45 -1.14
N TYR A 63 12.14 6.26 -1.56
CA TYR A 63 11.27 5.30 -2.22
C TYR A 63 10.07 4.93 -1.34
N VAL A 64 10.31 4.55 -0.08
CA VAL A 64 9.26 4.15 0.87
C VAL A 64 8.28 5.29 1.13
N ALA A 65 8.79 6.50 1.36
CA ALA A 65 7.99 7.69 1.57
C ALA A 65 7.11 8.01 0.36
N PHE A 66 7.71 8.08 -0.84
CA PHE A 66 6.99 8.37 -2.07
C PHE A 66 5.95 7.30 -2.39
N ALA A 67 6.31 6.02 -2.27
CA ALA A 67 5.41 4.91 -2.50
C ALA A 67 4.19 5.00 -1.55
N HIS A 68 4.37 5.17 -0.24
CA HIS A 68 3.26 5.25 0.70
C HIS A 68 2.36 6.48 0.45
N LEU A 69 2.96 7.66 0.22
CA LEU A 69 2.19 8.88 0.00
C LEU A 69 1.39 8.81 -1.31
N VAL A 70 2.09 8.63 -2.43
CA VAL A 70 1.45 8.65 -3.75
C VAL A 70 0.59 7.40 -3.95
N GLY A 71 1.14 6.22 -3.62
CA GLY A 71 0.40 4.98 -3.73
C GLY A 71 -0.83 4.93 -2.81
N GLY A 72 -0.76 5.47 -1.59
CA GLY A 72 -1.90 5.57 -0.69
C GLY A 72 -3.04 6.42 -1.28
N ILE A 73 -2.72 7.58 -1.87
CA ILE A 73 -3.69 8.44 -2.57
C ILE A 73 -4.30 7.72 -3.77
N LEU A 74 -3.47 7.11 -4.62
CA LEU A 74 -3.92 6.39 -5.81
C LEU A 74 -4.86 5.22 -5.46
N ILE A 75 -4.52 4.44 -4.42
CA ILE A 75 -5.38 3.35 -3.92
C ILE A 75 -6.69 3.91 -3.36
N ALA A 76 -6.64 4.97 -2.56
CA ALA A 76 -7.84 5.56 -1.97
C ALA A 76 -8.81 6.05 -3.06
N LEU A 77 -8.31 6.77 -4.05
CA LEU A 77 -9.10 7.27 -5.18
C LEU A 77 -9.54 6.17 -6.16
N GLY A 78 -8.89 5.01 -6.12
CA GLY A 78 -9.14 3.95 -7.08
C GLY A 78 -8.59 4.27 -8.47
N LEU A 79 -7.44 4.96 -8.53
CA LEU A 79 -6.74 5.32 -9.77
C LEU A 79 -5.51 4.41 -9.93
N VAL A 80 -5.39 3.73 -11.07
CA VAL A 80 -4.30 2.74 -11.35
C VAL A 80 -4.00 1.80 -10.16
N THR A 81 -5.05 1.36 -9.47
CA THR A 81 -4.96 0.74 -8.13
C THR A 81 -4.01 -0.45 -8.08
N ARG A 82 -4.04 -1.32 -9.11
CA ARG A 82 -3.16 -2.50 -9.16
C ARG A 82 -1.68 -2.13 -9.23
N ILE A 83 -1.33 -1.11 -10.01
CA ILE A 83 0.05 -0.64 -10.14
C ILE A 83 0.50 -0.03 -8.81
N ALA A 84 -0.32 0.82 -8.20
CA ALA A 84 -0.03 1.42 -6.90
C ALA A 84 0.22 0.33 -5.83
N ILE A 85 -0.59 -0.74 -5.81
CA ILE A 85 -0.43 -1.88 -4.91
C ILE A 85 0.90 -2.61 -5.13
N LEU A 86 1.31 -2.83 -6.39
CA LEU A 86 2.56 -3.52 -6.70
C LEU A 86 3.79 -2.81 -6.10
N PHE A 87 3.76 -1.47 -6.00
CA PHE A 87 4.83 -0.72 -5.32
C PHE A 87 4.79 -0.82 -3.79
N GLN A 88 3.60 -1.03 -3.20
CA GLN A 88 3.45 -1.21 -1.75
C GLN A 88 3.86 -2.60 -1.28
N LEU A 89 3.62 -3.63 -2.08
CA LEU A 89 3.82 -5.03 -1.68
C LEU A 89 5.26 -5.32 -1.20
N PRO A 90 6.34 -4.92 -1.91
CA PRO A 90 7.70 -5.14 -1.43
C PRO A 90 7.95 -4.50 -0.06
N ILE A 91 7.38 -3.31 0.19
CA ILE A 91 7.60 -2.58 1.44
C ILE A 91 6.91 -3.29 2.60
N LEU A 92 5.66 -3.71 2.40
CA LEU A 92 4.88 -4.43 3.41
C LEU A 92 5.43 -5.84 3.66
N LEU A 93 5.92 -6.53 2.63
CA LEU A 93 6.62 -7.81 2.80
C LEU A 93 7.89 -7.66 3.65
N VAL A 94 8.71 -6.65 3.37
CA VAL A 94 9.91 -6.37 4.19
C VAL A 94 9.50 -6.03 5.63
N ALA A 95 8.46 -5.23 5.84
CA ALA A 95 7.98 -4.89 7.17
C ALA A 95 7.51 -6.13 7.95
N VAL A 96 6.67 -6.98 7.35
CA VAL A 96 6.11 -8.18 7.99
C VAL A 96 7.18 -9.24 8.25
N PHE A 97 8.05 -9.54 7.29
CA PHE A 97 8.99 -10.67 7.38
C PHE A 97 10.37 -10.32 7.92
N LEU A 98 10.90 -9.13 7.67
CA LEU A 98 12.29 -8.79 8.03
C LEU A 98 12.40 -7.89 9.25
N VAL A 99 11.48 -6.93 9.41
CA VAL A 99 11.54 -5.98 10.53
C VAL A 99 10.95 -6.57 11.81
N ASN A 100 9.76 -7.17 11.72
CA ASN A 100 9.08 -7.75 12.88
C ASN A 100 9.84 -8.95 13.48
N VAL A 101 10.47 -9.80 12.64
CA VAL A 101 11.29 -10.93 13.11
C VAL A 101 12.48 -10.45 13.96
N LYS A 102 13.07 -9.29 13.62
CA LYS A 102 14.21 -8.73 14.35
C LYS A 102 13.81 -8.02 15.64
N GLN A 103 12.61 -7.44 15.71
CA GLN A 103 12.11 -6.70 16.88
C GLN A 103 11.43 -7.60 17.93
N GLY A 104 11.19 -8.88 17.61
CA GLY A 104 10.61 -9.87 18.52
C GLY A 104 9.08 -9.83 18.51
N PHE A 105 8.47 -10.98 18.23
CA PHE A 105 7.01 -11.17 18.12
C PHE A 105 6.24 -11.11 19.45
N PHE A 106 6.90 -10.95 20.60
CA PHE A 106 6.32 -11.22 21.92
C PHE A 106 6.20 -10.00 22.85
N THR A 107 6.45 -8.79 22.37
CA THR A 107 6.19 -7.55 23.11
C THR A 107 4.81 -7.00 22.75
N VAL A 108 3.98 -6.74 23.77
CA VAL A 108 2.55 -6.34 23.63
C VAL A 108 2.35 -5.14 22.69
N SER A 109 3.30 -4.20 22.63
CA SER A 109 3.27 -3.05 21.70
C SER A 109 3.52 -3.41 20.24
N ASN A 110 4.30 -4.46 19.97
CA ASN A 110 4.66 -4.87 18.61
C ASN A 110 3.57 -5.70 17.94
N ASN A 111 2.71 -6.35 18.73
CA ASN A 111 1.63 -7.22 18.21
C ASN A 111 0.63 -6.44 17.37
N LEU A 112 0.23 -5.24 17.81
CA LEU A 112 -0.74 -4.43 17.08
C LEU A 112 -0.17 -3.94 15.73
N GLU A 113 1.10 -3.53 15.70
CA GLU A 113 1.73 -3.10 14.44
C GLU A 113 1.90 -4.26 13.47
N PHE A 114 2.27 -5.43 13.97
CA PHE A 114 2.36 -6.65 13.19
C PHE A 114 0.98 -7.02 12.60
N GLU A 115 -0.06 -7.11 13.43
CA GLU A 115 -1.42 -7.44 13.00
C GLU A 115 -1.94 -6.45 11.96
N LEU A 116 -1.75 -5.15 12.17
CA LEU A 116 -2.13 -4.12 11.21
C LEU A 116 -1.37 -4.29 9.89
N SER A 117 -0.06 -4.54 9.93
CA SER A 117 0.74 -4.75 8.72
C SER A 117 0.32 -6.00 7.95
N LEU A 118 -0.07 -7.07 8.65
CA LEU A 118 -0.56 -8.30 8.05
C LEU A 118 -1.94 -8.09 7.40
N ILE A 119 -2.86 -7.38 8.08
CA ILE A 119 -4.17 -7.01 7.53
C ILE A 119 -3.99 -6.16 6.27
N VAL A 120 -3.14 -5.13 6.32
CA VAL A 120 -2.85 -4.28 5.15
C VAL A 120 -2.27 -5.10 4.00
N LEU A 121 -1.33 -6.02 4.27
CA LEU A 121 -0.76 -6.90 3.25
C LEU A 121 -1.83 -7.81 2.60
N ILE A 122 -2.71 -8.41 3.40
CA ILE A 122 -3.82 -9.23 2.89
C ILE A 122 -4.75 -8.38 2.03
N LEU A 123 -5.13 -7.18 2.49
CA LEU A 123 -6.00 -6.28 1.74
C LEU A 123 -5.35 -5.83 0.42
N LEU A 124 -4.04 -5.54 0.41
CA LEU A 124 -3.30 -5.26 -0.82
C LEU A 124 -3.41 -6.42 -1.82
N ILE A 125 -3.26 -7.67 -1.38
CA ILE A 125 -3.42 -8.85 -2.25
C ILE A 125 -4.87 -8.97 -2.75
N VAL A 126 -5.86 -8.75 -1.89
CA VAL A 126 -7.28 -8.77 -2.27
C VAL A 126 -7.57 -7.75 -3.37
N PHE A 127 -7.15 -6.49 -3.20
CA PHE A 127 -7.36 -5.43 -4.18
C PHE A 127 -6.46 -5.55 -5.42
N LEU A 128 -5.35 -6.28 -5.33
CA LEU A 128 -4.58 -6.65 -6.52
C LEU A 128 -5.42 -7.54 -7.45
N ILE A 129 -6.19 -8.46 -6.89
CA ILE A 129 -7.06 -9.39 -7.63
C ILE A 129 -8.36 -8.70 -8.06
N TYR A 130 -9.08 -8.10 -7.10
CA TYR A 130 -10.40 -7.48 -7.36
C TYR A 130 -10.31 -6.19 -8.19
N GLY A 131 -9.20 -5.47 -8.12
CA GLY A 131 -9.03 -4.19 -8.82
C GLY A 131 -9.64 -3.01 -8.06
N SER A 132 -9.99 -1.95 -8.80
CA SER A 132 -10.37 -0.66 -8.22
C SER A 132 -11.85 -0.56 -7.81
N GLY A 133 -12.77 -1.34 -8.38
CA GLY A 133 -14.19 -1.31 -8.01
C GLY A 133 -15.00 -0.15 -8.63
N LYS A 134 -16.28 0.00 -8.27
CA LYS A 134 -17.24 0.88 -8.98
C LYS A 134 -17.10 2.35 -8.58
N TRP A 135 -16.84 2.62 -7.30
CA TRP A 135 -16.55 3.97 -6.79
C TRP A 135 -15.06 4.30 -6.93
N SER A 136 -14.53 4.11 -8.13
CA SER A 136 -13.14 4.40 -8.46
C SER A 136 -13.06 5.40 -9.60
N ILE A 137 -12.01 6.22 -9.61
CA ILE A 137 -11.74 7.12 -10.74
C ILE A 137 -11.48 6.30 -12.01
N ASP A 138 -10.80 5.15 -11.91
CA ASP A 138 -10.61 4.23 -13.04
C ASP A 138 -11.95 3.82 -13.69
N HIS A 139 -12.96 3.47 -12.88
CA HIS A 139 -14.28 3.13 -13.39
C HIS A 139 -14.99 4.35 -14.01
N TRP A 140 -14.88 5.52 -13.37
CA TRP A 140 -15.47 6.75 -13.90
C TRP A 140 -14.89 7.12 -15.28
N MET A 141 -13.57 7.06 -15.45
CA MET A 141 -12.89 7.33 -16.73
C MET A 141 -13.28 6.32 -17.82
N LYS A 142 -13.47 5.03 -17.47
CA LYS A 142 -13.97 4.03 -18.42
C LYS A 142 -15.38 4.34 -18.91
N MET A 143 -16.21 4.93 -18.05
CA MET A 143 -17.60 5.29 -18.38
C MET A 143 -17.72 6.64 -19.11
N HIS A 144 -16.74 7.54 -18.97
CA HIS A 144 -16.73 8.87 -19.60
C HIS A 144 -15.45 9.09 -20.44
N PRO A 145 -15.23 8.33 -21.53
CA PRO A 145 -13.99 8.39 -22.31
C PRO A 145 -13.82 9.68 -23.15
N ASN A 146 -14.88 10.50 -23.28
CA ASN A 146 -14.93 11.66 -24.16
C ASN A 146 -15.28 12.99 -23.44
N GLU A 147 -15.27 12.98 -22.10
CA GLU A 147 -15.30 14.20 -21.27
C GLU A 147 -13.86 14.61 -20.92
#